data_AF-A0A4C1VYP0-F1
#
_entry.id   AF-A0A4C1VYP0-F1
#
_cell.length_a   1.000
_cell.length_b   1.000
_cell.length_c   1.000
_cell.angle_alpha   90.00
_cell.angle_beta   90.00
_cell.angle_gamma   90.00
#
_symmetry.space_group_name_H-M   'P 1'
#
loop_
_entity.id
_entity.type
_entity.pdbx_description
1 polymer ?
#
loop_
_entity_poly.entity_id
_entity_poly.type
_entity_poly.pdbx_seq_one_letter_code
_entity_poly.pdbx_strand_id
1 'polypeptide(L)'
;MTRTKGPKEYKTTGEVPQDLVFGLLLWNIMYDGLLKVPLPTEVKLVAYADDAAVAIVVKHLDEINLALDKAFERINQWMDTVNLQLAKHKTEAVLITSRKKAETIKLQV
;
A
#
# COMPACT_ATOMS: atom_id res chain seq x y z
N MET A 1 9.63 -43.20 32.83
CA MET A 1 8.65 -42.32 32.15
C MET A 1 9.40 -41.10 31.63
N THR A 2 9.88 -41.17 30.39
CA THR A 2 10.77 -40.16 29.78
C THR A 2 9.98 -39.33 28.77
N ARG A 3 9.90 -38.01 28.97
CA ARG A 3 9.47 -37.09 27.90
C ARG A 3 10.36 -35.87 27.86
N THR A 4 11.54 -36.04 27.26
CA THR A 4 12.33 -34.95 26.69
C THR A 4 11.65 -34.49 25.41
N LYS A 5 11.02 -33.30 25.43
CA LYS A 5 10.67 -32.58 24.21
C LYS A 5 11.59 -31.37 24.13
N GLY A 6 12.62 -31.47 23.28
CA GLY A 6 13.50 -30.37 22.94
C GLY A 6 12.77 -29.24 22.19
N PRO A 7 13.43 -28.09 21.97
CA PRO A 7 12.83 -26.95 21.29
C PRO A 7 12.49 -27.34 19.84
N LYS A 8 11.27 -27.00 19.42
CA LYS A 8 10.81 -27.18 18.03
C LYS A 8 11.06 -25.89 17.28
N GLU A 9 11.96 -25.95 16.30
CA GLU A 9 12.16 -24.86 15.36
C GLU A 9 11.05 -24.90 14.29
N TYR A 10 10.36 -23.77 14.14
CA TYR A 10 9.41 -23.55 13.06
C TYR A 10 10.07 -22.57 12.08
N LYS A 11 10.21 -23.01 10.83
CA LYS A 11 10.75 -22.16 9.76
C LYS A 11 9.62 -21.27 9.23
N THR A 12 9.46 -20.10 9.83
CA THR A 12 8.47 -19.11 9.39
C THR A 12 8.96 -18.47 8.09
N THR A 13 8.35 -18.86 6.97
CA THR A 13 8.64 -18.25 5.66
C THR A 13 7.65 -17.11 5.47
N GLY A 14 8.05 -15.90 5.87
CA GLY A 14 7.36 -14.67 5.48
C GLY A 14 6.49 -13.97 6.53
N GLU A 15 6.33 -14.50 7.73
CA GLU A 15 5.59 -13.82 8.80
C GLU A 15 6.52 -13.46 9.97
N VAL A 16 6.54 -12.18 10.32
CA VAL A 16 7.25 -11.66 11.49
C VAL A 16 6.41 -12.02 12.74
N PRO A 17 6.98 -12.69 13.77
CA PRO A 17 6.27 -12.93 15.02
C PRO A 17 5.79 -11.62 15.64
N GLN A 18 4.51 -11.55 16.03
CA GLN A 18 3.81 -10.34 16.53
C GLN A 18 4.46 -9.70 17.76
N ASP A 19 5.40 -10.39 18.38
CA ASP A 19 6.13 -10.06 19.60
C ASP A 19 7.52 -9.44 19.32
N LEU A 20 7.84 -9.17 18.05
CA LEU A 20 9.04 -8.45 17.65
C LEU A 20 8.72 -6.97 17.40
N VAL A 21 9.15 -6.08 18.31
CA VAL A 21 9.16 -4.61 18.13
C VAL A 21 9.82 -4.19 16.79
N PHE A 22 10.63 -5.07 16.20
CA PHE A 22 11.20 -4.91 14.87
C PHE A 22 10.21 -4.97 13.71
N GLY A 23 9.03 -5.59 13.84
CA GLY A 23 8.05 -5.64 12.74
C GLY A 23 7.64 -4.25 12.27
N LEU A 24 7.32 -3.36 13.22
CA LEU A 24 7.02 -1.95 12.96
C LEU A 24 8.22 -1.17 12.40
N LEU A 25 9.44 -1.48 12.87
CA LEU A 25 10.66 -0.79 12.42
C LEU A 25 11.05 -1.22 11.00
N LEU A 26 11.02 -2.53 10.72
CA LEU A 26 11.32 -3.09 9.41
C LEU A 26 10.30 -2.58 8.38
N TRP A 27 9.04 -2.48 8.79
CA TRP A 27 7.99 -1.90 7.99
C TRP A 27 8.22 -0.42 7.69
N ASN A 28 8.56 0.40 8.69
CA ASN A 28 8.89 1.81 8.47
C ASN A 28 10.09 2.00 7.52
N ILE A 29 11.12 1.16 7.61
CA ILE A 29 12.28 1.20 6.70
C ILE A 29 11.88 0.78 5.27
N MET A 30 11.02 -0.23 5.14
CA MET A 30 10.56 -0.71 3.84
C MET A 30 9.61 0.30 3.17
N TYR A 31 8.67 0.88 3.92
CA TYR A 31 7.71 1.86 3.43
C TYR A 31 8.32 3.23 3.17
N ASP A 32 9.47 3.57 3.76
CA ASP A 32 10.23 4.75 3.37
C ASP A 32 10.63 4.71 1.88
N GLY A 33 10.93 3.51 1.35
CA GLY A 33 11.13 3.30 -0.07
C GLY A 33 9.88 3.58 -0.90
N LEU A 34 8.70 3.15 -0.42
CA LEU A 34 7.41 3.38 -1.05
C LEU A 34 7.07 4.88 -1.08
N LEU A 35 7.27 5.59 0.03
CA LEU A 35 7.03 7.02 0.16
C LEU A 35 7.95 7.87 -0.73
N LYS A 36 9.11 7.33 -1.13
CA LYS A 36 10.08 7.97 -2.03
C LYS A 36 9.85 7.64 -3.51
N VAL A 37 8.86 6.82 -3.84
CA VAL A 37 8.50 6.56 -5.24
C VAL A 37 8.15 7.89 -5.90
N PRO A 38 8.77 8.25 -7.03
CA PRO A 38 8.44 9.49 -7.72
C PRO A 38 6.99 9.37 -8.16
N LEU A 39 6.11 10.28 -7.72
CA LEU A 39 4.70 10.30 -8.12
C LEU A 39 4.41 11.56 -8.95
N PRO A 40 3.33 11.58 -9.75
CA PRO A 40 2.84 12.80 -10.38
C PRO A 40 2.56 13.88 -9.33
N THR A 41 2.70 15.16 -9.69
CA THR A 41 2.54 16.29 -8.75
C THR A 41 1.14 16.37 -8.14
N GLU A 42 0.15 15.83 -8.84
CA GLU A 42 -1.26 15.76 -8.44
C GLU A 42 -1.55 14.64 -7.43
N VAL A 43 -0.56 13.77 -7.17
CA VAL A 43 -0.71 12.57 -6.36
C VAL A 43 0.14 12.69 -5.09
N LYS A 44 -0.49 12.48 -3.95
CA LYS A 44 0.17 12.42 -2.64
C LYS A 44 -0.02 11.05 -2.01
N LEU A 45 1.08 10.38 -1.72
CA LEU A 45 1.08 9.12 -1.00
C LEU A 45 1.33 9.38 0.49
N VAL A 46 0.52 8.75 1.34
CA VAL A 46 0.65 8.77 2.79
C VAL A 46 0.59 7.33 3.27
N ALA A 47 1.49 6.92 4.14
CA ALA A 47 1.47 5.60 4.75
C ALA A 47 1.65 5.70 6.25
N TYR A 48 1.00 4.80 6.99
CA TYR A 48 1.09 4.72 8.44
C TYR A 48 0.92 3.26 8.87
N ALA A 49 1.90 2.73 9.60
CA ALA A 49 1.99 1.29 9.86
C ALA A 49 1.73 0.54 8.53
N ASP A 50 0.92 -0.52 8.54
CA ASP A 50 0.59 -1.36 7.39
C ASP A 50 -0.33 -0.73 6.33
N ASP A 51 -0.92 0.43 6.62
CA ASP A 51 -1.84 1.09 5.72
C ASP A 51 -1.17 2.16 4.85
N ALA A 52 -1.55 2.21 3.57
CA ALA A 52 -1.17 3.28 2.65
C ALA A 52 -2.41 3.87 1.95
N ALA A 53 -2.42 5.19 1.83
CA ALA A 53 -3.46 5.97 1.17
C ALA A 53 -2.85 6.85 0.08
N VAL A 54 -3.49 6.82 -1.10
CA VAL A 54 -3.16 7.68 -2.23
C VAL A 54 -4.24 8.75 -2.35
N ALA A 55 -3.85 10.01 -2.19
CA ALA A 55 -4.73 11.16 -2.41
C ALA A 55 -4.40 11.82 -3.75
N ILE A 56 -5.40 11.94 -4.62
CA ILE A 56 -5.25 12.56 -5.95
C ILE A 56 -6.08 13.83 -5.98
N VAL A 57 -5.45 14.95 -6.34
CA VAL A 57 -6.11 16.26 -6.44
C VAL A 57 -5.98 16.79 -7.87
N VAL A 58 -7.06 16.72 -8.62
CA VAL A 58 -7.13 17.18 -10.02
C VAL A 58 -8.36 18.04 -10.26
N LYS A 59 -8.33 18.84 -11.33
CA LYS A 59 -9.44 19.75 -11.69
C LYS A 59 -10.50 19.09 -12.56
N HIS A 60 -10.09 18.12 -13.37
CA HIS A 60 -10.92 17.42 -14.34
C HIS A 60 -11.02 15.94 -14.01
N LEU A 61 -12.19 15.33 -14.23
CA LEU A 61 -12.40 13.92 -13.91
C LEU A 61 -11.61 12.98 -14.81
N ASP A 62 -11.40 13.36 -16.06
CA ASP A 62 -10.60 12.60 -17.03
C ASP A 62 -9.13 12.47 -16.58
N GLU A 63 -8.64 13.45 -15.81
CA GLU A 63 -7.29 13.43 -15.23
C GLU A 63 -7.20 12.48 -14.03
N ILE A 64 -8.31 12.14 -13.36
CA ILE A 64 -8.30 11.26 -12.18
C ILE A 64 -7.82 9.87 -12.57
N ASN A 65 -8.43 9.25 -13.57
CA ASN A 65 -8.06 7.90 -14.00
C ASN A 65 -6.61 7.88 -14.49
N LEU A 66 -6.20 8.86 -15.29
CA LEU A 66 -4.84 8.94 -15.78
C LEU A 66 -3.80 9.11 -14.65
N ALA A 67 -4.08 9.96 -13.66
CA ALA A 67 -3.22 10.17 -12.51
C ALA A 67 -3.17 8.93 -11.61
N LEU A 68 -4.32 8.27 -11.44
CA LEU A 68 -4.46 7.04 -10.66
C LEU A 68 -3.69 5.89 -11.33
N ASP A 69 -3.90 5.64 -12.62
CA ASP A 69 -3.20 4.60 -13.38
C ASP A 69 -1.68 4.78 -13.29
N LYS A 70 -1.19 6.01 -13.50
CA LYS A 70 0.24 6.33 -13.37
C LYS A 70 0.77 6.12 -11.94
N ALA A 71 -0.01 6.47 -10.93
CA ALA A 71 0.38 6.27 -9.54
C ALA A 71 0.44 4.77 -9.20
N PHE A 72 -0.58 4.01 -9.57
CA PHE A 72 -0.63 2.56 -9.36
C PHE A 72 0.47 1.84 -10.13
N GLU A 73 0.76 2.23 -11.37
CA GLU A 73 1.85 1.65 -12.15
C GLU A 73 3.19 1.81 -11.41
N ARG A 74 3.51 3.02 -10.93
CA ARG A 74 4.76 3.28 -10.21
C ARG A 74 4.83 2.58 -8.85
N ILE A 75 3.72 2.57 -8.12
CA ILE A 75 3.62 1.88 -6.84
C ILE A 75 3.77 0.37 -7.04
N ASN A 76 3.11 -0.22 -8.04
CA ASN A 76 3.24 -1.65 -8.38
C ASN A 76 4.67 -1.99 -8.81
N GLN A 77 5.29 -1.20 -9.68
CA GLN A 77 6.70 -1.39 -10.08
C GLN A 77 7.64 -1.39 -8.87
N TRP A 78 7.41 -0.50 -7.90
CA TRP A 78 8.18 -0.50 -6.67
C TRP A 78 7.87 -1.73 -5.80
N MET A 79 6.60 -2.11 -5.61
CA MET A 79 6.22 -3.30 -4.84
C MET A 79 6.82 -4.58 -5.41
N ASP A 80 6.88 -4.71 -6.74
CA ASP A 80 7.52 -5.83 -7.41
C ASP A 80 9.02 -5.91 -7.07
N THR A 81 9.70 -4.77 -6.91
CA THR A 81 11.13 -4.74 -6.53
C THR A 81 11.41 -5.23 -5.12
N VAL A 82 10.41 -5.11 -4.23
CA VAL A 82 10.48 -5.56 -2.83
C VAL A 82 9.70 -6.86 -2.58
N ASN A 83 9.24 -7.50 -3.66
CA ASN A 83 8.49 -8.76 -3.64
C ASN A 83 7.20 -8.70 -2.80
N LEU A 84 6.55 -7.53 -2.80
CA LEU A 84 5.24 -7.29 -2.20
C LEU A 84 4.15 -7.27 -3.28
N GLN A 85 2.92 -7.56 -2.89
CA GLN A 85 1.76 -7.45 -3.77
C GLN A 85 0.68 -6.61 -3.12
N LEU A 86 0.09 -5.70 -3.90
CA LEU A 86 -1.06 -4.93 -3.45
C LEU A 86 -2.29 -5.84 -3.34
N ALA A 87 -2.95 -5.81 -2.19
CA ALA A 87 -4.26 -6.42 -2.03
C ALA A 87 -5.33 -5.57 -2.72
N LYS A 88 -5.42 -5.64 -4.06
CA LYS A 88 -6.38 -4.88 -4.88
C LYS A 88 -7.83 -5.00 -4.38
N HIS A 89 -8.20 -6.19 -3.91
CA HIS A 89 -9.53 -6.50 -3.38
C HIS A 89 -9.88 -5.79 -2.05
N LYS A 90 -8.90 -5.21 -1.36
CA LYS A 90 -9.09 -4.39 -0.15
C LYS A 90 -8.92 -2.89 -0.40
N THR A 91 -8.57 -2.51 -1.62
CA THR A 91 -8.30 -1.10 -1.93
C THR A 91 -9.62 -0.38 -2.14
N GLU A 92 -9.95 0.51 -1.21
CA GLU A 92 -11.12 1.38 -1.31
C GLU A 92 -10.74 2.72 -1.92
N ALA A 93 -11.60 3.24 -2.79
CA ALA A 93 -11.39 4.55 -3.39
C ALA A 93 -12.61 5.44 -3.17
N VAL A 94 -12.38 6.65 -2.66
CA VAL A 94 -13.44 7.61 -2.32
C VAL A 94 -13.24 8.88 -3.15
N LEU A 95 -14.26 9.25 -3.91
CA LEU A 95 -14.28 10.50 -4.66
C LEU A 95 -14.86 11.63 -3.80
N ILE A 96 -14.06 12.64 -3.53
CA ILE A 96 -14.50 13.86 -2.83
C ILE A 96 -14.58 14.99 -3.85
N THR A 97 -15.79 15.52 -4.10
CA THR A 97 -16.04 16.61 -5.05
C THR A 97 -16.99 17.65 -4.48
N SER A 98 -16.75 18.93 -4.79
CA SER A 98 -17.65 20.05 -4.42
C SER A 98 -18.78 20.27 -5.44
N ARG A 99 -18.80 19.49 -6.53
CA ARG A 99 -19.85 19.58 -7.56
C ARG A 99 -21.15 19.00 -7.04
N LYS A 100 -22.25 19.75 -7.21
CA LYS A 100 -23.60 19.36 -6.77
C LYS A 100 -24.18 18.18 -7.56
N LYS A 101 -23.65 17.90 -8.75
CA LYS A 101 -24.05 16.77 -9.58
C LYS A 101 -23.15 15.59 -9.23
N ALA A 102 -23.74 14.50 -8.75
CA ALA A 102 -23.02 13.26 -8.51
C ALA A 102 -22.48 12.73 -9.85
N GLU A 103 -21.19 12.94 -10.10
CA GLU A 103 -20.50 12.36 -11.25
C GLU A 103 -19.96 11.00 -10.80
N THR A 104 -20.55 9.92 -11.31
CA THR A 104 -20.09 8.56 -11.02
C THR A 104 -18.82 8.28 -11.83
N ILE A 105 -17.72 8.04 -11.14
CA ILE A 105 -16.44 7.65 -11.75
C ILE A 105 -16.22 6.17 -11.48
N LYS A 106 -15.95 5.41 -12.54
CA LYS A 106 -15.47 4.04 -12.42
C LYS A 106 -13.96 4.08 -12.27
N LEU A 107 -13.50 3.96 -11.02
CA LEU A 107 -12.09 3.78 -10.73
C LEU A 107 -11.73 2.31 -10.97
N GLN A 108 -10.76 2.06 -11.84
CA GLN A 108 -10.22 0.72 -12.03
C GLN A 108 -8.99 0.60 -11.14
N VAL A 109 -9.00 -0.39 -10.24
CA VAL A 109 -7.93 -0.68 -9.26
C VAL A 109 -7.45 -2.11 -9.43
#